data_AF-A0A2A8H910-F1
#
_entry.id   AF-A0A2A8H910-F1
#
_cell.length_a   1.000
_cell.length_b   1.000
_cell.length_c   1.000
_cell.angle_alpha   90.00
_cell.angle_beta   90.00
_cell.angle_gamma   90.00
#
_symmetry.space_group_name_H-M   'P 1'
#
loop_
_entity.id
_entity.type
_entity.pdbx_description
1 polymer ?
#
loop_
_entity_poly.entity_id
_entity_poly.type
_entity_poly.pdbx_seq_one_letter_code
_entity_poly.pdbx_strand_id
1 'polypeptide(L)'
;SEVYVTLTDKREFKARIVGSDTRTDVAVLKIDGSNLPRLNMGDSDKIRVGEWVLAIGSPFGLENTVTAGIVSAKARDTGDYLPLIQTDVAVNPGNSGG
;
A
#
# COMPACT_ATOMS: atom_id res chain seq x y z
N SER A 1 -18.81 -4.85 10.10
CA SER A 1 -18.32 -3.50 9.77
C SER A 1 -18.41 -3.31 8.27
N GLU A 2 -18.88 -2.16 7.80
CA GLU A 2 -18.88 -1.82 6.39
C GLU A 2 -17.54 -1.18 6.02
N VAL A 3 -17.02 -1.47 4.82
CA VAL A 3 -15.76 -0.90 4.30
C VAL A 3 -16.10 -0.07 3.08
N TYR A 4 -15.59 1.16 3.05
CA TYR A 4 -15.72 2.08 1.92
C TYR A 4 -14.36 2.37 1.32
N VAL A 5 -14.30 2.52 0.00
CA VAL A 5 -13.11 2.92 -0.75
C VAL A 5 -13.42 4.24 -1.45
N THR A 6 -12.62 5.27 -1.14
CA THR A 6 -12.69 6.58 -1.77
C THR A 6 -11.52 6.73 -2.73
N LEU A 7 -11.82 7.00 -4.00
CA LEU A 7 -10.81 7.22 -5.03
C LEU A 7 -10.31 8.67 -5.00
N THR A 8 -9.19 8.93 -5.69
CA THR A 8 -8.60 10.27 -5.82
C THR A 8 -9.50 11.26 -6.57
N ASP A 9 -10.46 10.76 -7.36
CA ASP A 9 -11.51 11.55 -8.03
C ASP A 9 -12.77 11.75 -7.17
N LYS A 10 -12.70 11.38 -5.88
CA LYS A 10 -13.75 11.48 -4.86
C LYS A 10 -14.95 10.54 -5.04
N ARG A 11 -14.92 9.63 -6.02
CA ARG A 11 -15.94 8.57 -6.07
C ARG A 11 -15.77 7.63 -4.87
N GLU A 12 -16.87 7.29 -4.22
CA GLU A 12 -16.92 6.39 -3.07
C GLU A 12 -17.67 5.11 -3.45
N PHE A 13 -17.13 3.97 -3.00
CA PHE A 13 -17.69 2.65 -3.27
C PHE A 13 -17.77 1.84 -1.99
N LYS A 14 -18.89 1.16 -1.78
CA LYS A 14 -18.97 0.09 -0.79
C LYS A 14 -18.14 -1.08 -1.28
N ALA A 15 -17.15 -1.48 -0.49
CA ALA A 15 -16.29 -2.61 -0.80
C ALA A 15 -16.79 -3.89 -0.13
N ARG A 16 -16.59 -5.02 -0.80
CA ARG A 16 -16.69 -6.34 -0.19
C ARG A 16 -15.30 -6.90 0.07
N ILE A 17 -15.13 -7.58 1.20
CA ILE A 17 -13.93 -8.38 1.48
C ILE A 17 -14.06 -9.67 0.68
N VAL A 18 -13.10 -9.92 -0.23
CA VAL A 18 -13.00 -11.17 -0.99
C VAL A 18 -12.25 -12.22 -0.17
N GLY A 19 -11.22 -11.80 0.55
CA GLY A 19 -10.45 -12.64 1.46
C GLY A 19 -9.38 -11.83 2.19
N SER A 20 -8.81 -12.44 3.24
CA SER A 20 -7.72 -11.89 4.03
C SER A 20 -6.81 -13.01 4.49
N ASP A 21 -5.50 -12.77 4.48
CA ASP A 21 -4.48 -13.65 5.07
C ASP A 21 -3.74 -12.88 6.18
N THR A 22 -4.02 -13.26 7.43
CA THR A 22 -3.40 -12.65 8.62
C THR A 22 -1.90 -12.90 8.67
N ARG A 23 -1.40 -14.02 8.13
CA ARG A 23 0.02 -14.36 8.20
C ARG A 23 0.88 -13.44 7.34
N THR A 24 0.33 -12.95 6.24
CA THR A 24 1.02 -12.02 5.34
C THR A 24 0.57 -10.57 5.50
N ASP A 25 -0.41 -10.32 6.38
CA ASP A 25 -1.07 -9.02 6.57
C ASP A 25 -1.61 -8.42 5.26
N VAL A 26 -2.31 -9.25 4.46
CA VAL A 26 -2.89 -8.84 3.16
C VAL A 26 -4.38 -9.15 3.11
N ALA A 27 -5.15 -8.23 2.54
CA ALA A 27 -6.56 -8.44 2.21
C ALA A 27 -6.86 -8.04 0.76
N VAL A 28 -7.81 -8.75 0.15
CA VAL A 28 -8.34 -8.42 -1.19
C VAL A 28 -9.74 -7.87 -1.03
N LEU A 29 -9.94 -6.67 -1.52
CA LEU A 29 -11.23 -6.00 -1.57
C LEU A 29 -11.75 -5.93 -3.01
N LYS A 30 -13.07 -5.99 -3.16
CA LYS A 30 -13.75 -5.81 -4.44
C LYS A 30 -14.72 -4.65 -4.34
N ILE A 31 -14.61 -3.73 -5.29
CA ILE A 31 -15.57 -2.65 -5.56
C ILE A 31 -16.21 -2.87 -6.93
N ASP A 32 -17.46 -2.43 -7.06
CA ASP A 32 -18.20 -2.47 -8.31
C ASP A 32 -18.23 -1.07 -8.92
N GLY A 33 -17.42 -0.86 -9.96
CA GLY A 33 -17.28 0.42 -10.65
C GLY A 33 -16.67 0.26 -12.03
N SER A 34 -16.81 1.29 -12.87
CA SER A 34 -16.23 1.37 -14.21
C SER A 34 -15.13 2.45 -14.26
N ASN A 35 -14.22 2.32 -15.23
CA ASN A 35 -13.09 3.24 -15.42
C ASN A 35 -12.31 3.50 -14.12
N LEU A 36 -11.95 2.40 -13.45
CA LEU A 36 -11.13 2.44 -12.23
C LEU A 36 -9.66 2.61 -12.62
N PRO A 37 -8.90 3.50 -11.95
CA PRO A 37 -7.47 3.61 -12.17
C PRO A 37 -6.77 2.32 -11.74
N ARG A 38 -5.67 1.98 -12.42
CA ARG A 38 -4.81 0.84 -12.05
C ARG A 38 -3.35 1.25 -12.19
N LEU A 39 -2.50 0.65 -11.38
CA LEU A 39 -1.05 0.74 -11.53
C LEU A 39 -0.55 -0.47 -12.31
N ASN A 40 0.50 -0.26 -13.10
CA ASN A 40 1.27 -1.39 -13.65
C ASN A 40 2.15 -1.94 -12.53
N MET A 41 2.13 -3.26 -12.34
CA MET A 41 2.96 -3.92 -11.33
C MET A 41 4.42 -3.98 -11.79
N GLY A 42 5.32 -3.64 -10.89
CA GLY A 42 6.77 -3.85 -11.04
C GLY A 42 7.21 -5.24 -10.57
N ASP A 43 8.51 -5.50 -10.69
CA ASP A 43 9.16 -6.71 -10.19
C ASP A 43 10.02 -6.35 -8.96
N SER A 44 9.57 -6.77 -7.78
CA SER A 44 10.23 -6.47 -6.51
C SER A 44 11.59 -7.16 -6.36
N ASP A 45 11.86 -8.23 -7.11
CA ASP A 45 13.13 -8.94 -7.01
C ASP A 45 14.27 -8.11 -7.62
N LYS A 46 13.94 -7.24 -8.58
CA LYS A 46 14.89 -6.40 -9.32
C LYS A 46 15.29 -5.10 -8.62
N ILE A 47 14.59 -4.69 -7.57
CA ILE A 47 14.91 -3.44 -6.86
C ILE A 47 16.27 -3.55 -6.15
N ARG A 48 16.94 -2.43 -5.95
CA ARG A 48 18.25 -2.35 -5.27
C ARG A 48 18.24 -1.38 -4.10
N VAL A 49 19.05 -1.67 -3.08
CA VAL A 49 19.33 -0.73 -2.00
C VAL A 49 19.92 0.56 -2.59
N GLY A 50 19.41 1.71 -2.15
CA GLY A 50 19.75 3.04 -2.65
C GLY A 50 18.88 3.53 -3.82
N GLU A 51 17.98 2.71 -4.36
CA GLU A 51 17.03 3.19 -5.36
C GLU A 51 15.97 4.09 -4.75
N TRP A 52 15.62 5.15 -5.49
CA TRP A 52 14.54 6.06 -5.13
C TRP A 52 13.20 5.33 -5.12
N VAL A 53 12.41 5.60 -4.07
CA VAL A 53 11.05 5.11 -3.92
C VAL A 53 10.14 6.23 -3.45
N LEU A 54 8.85 6.09 -3.78
CA LEU A 54 7.78 6.94 -3.28
C LEU A 54 6.81 6.06 -2.50
N ALA A 55 6.31 6.57 -1.37
CA ALA A 55 5.15 6.01 -0.68
C ALA A 55 3.96 6.95 -0.87
N ILE A 56 2.80 6.37 -1.19
CA ILE A 56 1.56 7.10 -1.46
C ILE A 56 0.49 6.56 -0.52
N GLY A 57 -0.18 7.44 0.21
CA GLY A 57 -1.20 7.03 1.17
C GLY A 57 -2.02 8.20 1.69
N SER A 58 -2.81 7.94 2.73
CA SER A 58 -3.68 8.95 3.35
C SER A 58 -3.39 9.07 4.85
N PRO A 59 -2.20 9.54 5.25
CA PRO A 59 -1.80 9.66 6.65
C PRO A 59 -2.76 10.57 7.41
N PHE A 60 -3.26 10.10 8.55
CA PHE A 60 -4.22 10.83 9.39
C PHE A 60 -5.51 11.28 8.67
N GLY A 61 -5.87 10.64 7.55
CA GLY A 61 -7.02 11.04 6.74
C GLY A 61 -6.79 12.30 5.89
N LEU A 62 -5.55 12.80 5.82
CA LEU A 62 -5.15 13.80 4.82
C LEU A 62 -5.04 13.09 3.47
N GLU A 63 -5.92 13.45 2.54
CA GLU A 63 -6.02 12.79 1.24
C GLU A 63 -4.69 12.89 0.46
N ASN A 64 -4.22 11.75 -0.08
CA ASN A 64 -3.22 11.67 -1.15
C ASN A 64 -1.86 12.32 -0.84
N THR A 65 -1.24 11.92 0.27
CA THR A 65 0.13 12.33 0.59
C THR A 65 1.14 11.47 -0.15
N VAL A 66 2.18 12.11 -0.70
CA VAL A 66 3.32 11.46 -1.33
C VAL A 66 4.57 11.80 -0.52
N THR A 67 5.34 10.78 -0.13
CA THR A 67 6.65 10.94 0.51
C THR A 67 7.73 10.22 -0.31
N ALA A 68 8.95 10.74 -0.28
CA ALA A 68 10.07 10.23 -1.07
C ALA A 68 11.23 9.80 -0.16
N GLY A 69 11.97 8.79 -0.61
CA GLY A 69 13.10 8.20 0.09
C GLY A 69 13.81 7.19 -0.78
N ILE A 70 14.53 6.27 -0.15
CA ILE A 70 15.27 5.20 -0.82
C ILE A 70 14.94 3.84 -0.25
N VAL A 71 15.18 2.78 -1.02
CA VAL A 71 15.28 1.42 -0.48
C VAL A 71 16.47 1.36 0.46
N SER A 72 16.23 1.27 1.77
CA SER A 72 17.30 1.20 2.78
C SER A 72 17.82 -0.23 2.96
N ALA A 73 16.95 -1.25 2.84
CA ALA A 73 17.32 -2.66 2.93
C ALA A 73 16.28 -3.56 2.25
N LYS A 74 16.68 -4.79 1.91
CA LYS A 74 15.79 -5.84 1.35
C LYS A 74 15.76 -7.05 2.28
N ALA A 75 14.67 -7.82 2.20
CA ALA A 75 14.48 -9.08 2.88
C ALA A 75 14.77 -9.01 4.39
N ARG A 76 14.31 -7.93 5.04
CA ARG A 76 14.50 -7.78 6.47
C ARG A 76 13.59 -8.77 7.21
N ASP A 77 14.22 -9.69 7.93
CA ASP A 77 13.54 -10.61 8.83
C ASP A 77 13.16 -9.87 10.12
N THR A 78 11.87 -9.89 10.43
CA THR A 78 11.30 -9.28 11.63
C THR A 78 10.79 -10.33 12.63
N GLY A 79 10.95 -11.62 12.31
CA GLY A 79 10.46 -12.75 13.11
C GLY A 79 8.96 -13.03 12.96
N ASP A 80 8.14 -12.00 12.77
CA ASP A 80 6.67 -12.10 12.77
C ASP A 80 6.05 -12.05 11.37
N TYR A 81 6.77 -11.50 10.38
CA TYR A 81 6.25 -11.28 9.03
C TYR A 81 7.13 -11.91 7.95
N LEU A 82 6.57 -11.99 6.75
CA LEU A 82 7.37 -12.26 5.55
C LEU A 82 8.50 -11.21 5.40
N PRO A 83 9.62 -11.56 4.75
CA PRO A 83 10.74 -10.64 4.56
C PRO A 83 10.30 -9.32 3.91
N LEU A 84 10.57 -8.20 4.57
CA LEU A 84 10.08 -6.88 4.16
C LEU A 84 11.13 -6.08 3.36
N ILE A 85 10.64 -5.14 2.55
CA ILE A 85 11.44 -4.05 1.99
C ILE A 85 11.46 -2.92 3.02
N GLN A 86 12.64 -2.41 3.35
CA GLN A 86 12.80 -1.28 4.25
C GLN A 86 13.11 -0.02 3.45
N THR A 87 12.54 1.09 3.89
CA THR A 87 12.71 2.43 3.30
C THR A 87 12.75 3.49 4.39
N ASP A 88 13.35 4.64 4.08
CA ASP A 88 13.40 5.83 4.93
C ASP A 88 12.31 6.87 4.58
N VAL A 89 11.38 6.52 3.67
CA VAL A 89 10.17 7.32 3.44
C VAL A 89 9.41 7.51 4.76
N ALA A 90 8.82 8.68 4.94
CA ALA A 90 7.98 8.94 6.10
C ALA A 90 6.68 8.12 6.00
N VAL A 91 6.51 7.16 6.90
CA VAL A 91 5.32 6.33 7.07
C VAL A 91 4.68 6.63 8.42
N ASN A 92 3.41 7.05 8.39
CA ASN A 92 2.56 7.36 9.54
C ASN A 92 1.25 6.56 9.50
N PRO A 93 0.50 6.44 10.63
CA PRO A 93 -0.84 5.85 10.62
C PRO A 93 -1.73 6.45 9.52
N GLY A 94 -2.39 5.59 8.74
CA GLY A 94 -3.17 5.97 7.55
C GLY A 94 -2.47 5.73 6.21
N ASN A 95 -1.18 5.35 6.20
CA ASN A 95 -0.52 4.82 5.00
C ASN A 95 -0.72 3.31 4.81
N SER A 96 -1.34 2.62 5.78
CA SER A 96 -1.56 1.17 5.74
C SER A 96 -2.32 0.76 4.48
N GLY A 97 -1.71 -0.12 3.68
CA GLY A 97 -2.27 -0.62 2.42
C GLY A 97 -2.03 0.24 1.17
N GLY A 98 -1.34 1.39 1.32
CA GLY A 98 -0.83 2.21 0.21
C GLY A 98 0.45 1.68 -0.43
#